data_AF-A0A3B9UW50-F1
#
_entry.id   AF-A0A3B9UW50-F1
#
_cell.length_a   1.000
_cell.length_b   1.000
_cell.length_c   1.000
_cell.angle_alpha   90.00
_cell.angle_beta   90.00
_cell.angle_gamma   90.00
#
_symmetry.space_group_name_H-M   'P 1'
#
loop_
_entity.id
_entity.type
_entity.pdbx_description
1 polymer ?
#
loop_
_entity_poly.entity_id
_entity_poly.type
_entity_poly.pdbx_seq_one_letter_code
_entity_poly.pdbx_strand_id
1 'polypeptide(L)'
;MKKFLTTKTLGVIGAISWTGTIILRETTLNSIQVLNFILGIAPNIAAAWLFAFLMEIIYSALLKRKFKIKDALAISMTIWLLSLGSEIIHDLFLNSPFDINDIIATAFALIIFLIIFYLNNKDLNTEV
;
A
#
# COMPACT_ATOMS: atom_id res chain seq x y z
N MET A 1 26.43 0.29 -1.56
CA MET A 1 25.56 -0.87 -1.23
C MET A 1 24.29 -0.76 -2.05
N LYS A 2 23.80 -1.81 -2.71
CA LYS A 2 22.51 -1.76 -3.43
C LYS A 2 21.41 -1.45 -2.41
N LYS A 3 20.63 -0.37 -2.62
CA LYS A 3 19.44 -0.10 -1.81
C LYS A 3 18.41 -1.19 -2.13
N PHE A 4 18.30 -2.19 -1.26
CA PHE A 4 17.30 -3.26 -1.40
C PHE A 4 15.86 -2.73 -1.17
N LEU A 5 15.72 -1.64 -0.42
CA LEU A 5 14.43 -1.06 -0.06
C LEU A 5 14.05 0.08 -1.02
N THR A 6 13.37 -0.29 -2.10
CA THR A 6 12.83 0.65 -3.10
C THR A 6 11.31 0.63 -3.11
N THR A 7 10.68 1.66 -3.68
CA THR A 7 9.22 1.67 -3.91
C THR A 7 8.79 0.52 -4.82
N LYS A 8 9.64 0.13 -5.78
CA LYS A 8 9.46 -1.10 -6.57
C LYS A 8 9.45 -2.35 -5.70
N THR A 9 10.37 -2.46 -4.75
CA THR A 9 10.40 -3.59 -3.81
C THR A 9 9.10 -3.64 -3.00
N LEU A 10 8.62 -2.50 -2.49
CA LEU A 10 7.32 -2.44 -1.79
C LEU A 10 6.16 -2.87 -2.67
N GLY A 11 6.09 -2.40 -3.92
CA GLY A 11 5.03 -2.77 -4.85
C GLY A 11 5.01 -4.26 -5.16
N VAL A 12 6.18 -4.88 -5.34
CA VAL A 12 6.30 -6.34 -5.54
C VAL A 12 5.89 -7.10 -4.28
N ILE A 13 6.35 -6.67 -3.10
CA ILE A 13 5.90 -7.25 -1.82
C ILE A 13 4.38 -7.11 -1.70
N GLY A 14 3.82 -5.95 -2.01
CA GLY A 14 2.37 -5.71 -2.02
C GLY A 14 1.63 -6.69 -2.92
N ALA A 15 2.06 -6.87 -4.17
CA ALA A 15 1.42 -7.83 -5.08
C ALA A 15 1.45 -9.27 -4.54
N ILE A 16 2.61 -9.71 -4.04
CA ILE A 16 2.79 -11.06 -3.49
C ILE A 16 1.97 -11.25 -2.21
N SER A 17 2.03 -10.29 -1.29
CA SER A 17 1.29 -10.32 -0.02
C SER A 17 -0.21 -10.30 -0.26
N TRP A 18 -0.71 -9.46 -1.17
CA TRP A 18 -2.13 -9.40 -1.49
C TRP A 18 -2.64 -10.75 -2.04
N THR A 19 -1.91 -11.32 -3.01
CA THR A 19 -2.22 -12.63 -3.58
C THR A 19 -2.15 -13.74 -2.53
N GLY A 20 -1.10 -13.72 -1.70
CA GLY A 20 -0.90 -14.67 -0.62
C GLY A 20 -2.01 -14.61 0.42
N THR A 21 -2.47 -13.41 0.79
CA THR A 21 -3.56 -13.25 1.75
C THR A 21 -4.87 -13.85 1.24
N ILE A 22 -5.19 -13.70 -0.05
CA ILE A 22 -6.39 -14.32 -0.63
C ILE A 22 -6.34 -15.84 -0.48
N ILE A 23 -5.22 -16.45 -0.85
CA ILE A 23 -5.05 -17.90 -0.78
C ILE A 23 -5.10 -18.38 0.68
N LEU A 24 -4.41 -17.68 1.59
CA LEU A 24 -4.29 -18.09 2.99
C LEU A 24 -5.59 -17.92 3.79
N ARG A 25 -6.43 -16.92 3.44
CA ARG A 25 -7.73 -16.69 4.10
C ARG A 25 -8.69 -17.88 3.98
N GLU A 26 -8.57 -18.68 2.92
CA GLU A 26 -9.40 -19.87 2.70
C GLU A 26 -8.86 -21.13 3.41
N THR A 27 -7.72 -21.03 4.11
CA THR A 27 -7.08 -22.18 4.78
C THR A 27 -7.40 -22.26 6.27
N THR A 28 -7.15 -23.43 6.87
CA THR A 28 -7.28 -23.66 8.32
C THR A 28 -6.37 -22.79 9.19
N LEU A 29 -5.38 -22.10 8.60
CA LEU A 29 -4.52 -21.14 9.30
C LEU A 29 -5.30 -19.94 9.85
N ASN A 30 -6.51 -19.67 9.33
CA ASN A 30 -7.40 -18.62 9.83
C ASN A 30 -7.99 -18.91 11.24
N SER A 31 -7.77 -20.11 11.78
CA SER A 31 -8.18 -20.50 13.13
C SER A 31 -7.26 -19.95 14.24
N ILE A 32 -6.06 -19.48 13.89
CA ILE A 32 -5.13 -18.87 14.85
C ILE A 32 -5.42 -17.36 14.91
N GLN A 33 -5.84 -16.87 16.08
CA GLN A 33 -6.32 -15.48 16.26
C GLN A 33 -5.35 -14.41 15.76
N VAL A 34 -4.05 -14.56 16.01
CA VAL A 34 -3.02 -13.60 15.55
C VAL A 34 -2.87 -13.63 14.03
N LEU A 35 -2.91 -14.82 13.41
CA LEU A 35 -2.83 -14.95 11.96
C LEU A 35 -4.09 -14.39 11.30
N ASN A 36 -5.26 -14.61 11.89
CA ASN A 36 -6.52 -14.04 11.41
C ASN A 36 -6.45 -12.50 11.41
N PHE A 37 -5.99 -11.89 12.51
CA PHE A 37 -5.78 -10.44 12.57
C PHE A 37 -4.82 -9.93 11.49
N ILE A 38 -3.65 -10.58 11.34
CA ILE A 38 -2.66 -10.20 10.31
C ILE A 38 -3.25 -10.35 8.90
N LEU A 39 -3.92 -11.47 8.62
CA LEU A 39 -4.61 -11.72 7.34
C LEU A 39 -5.80 -10.78 7.14
N GLY A 40 -6.38 -10.22 8.20
CA GLY A 40 -7.40 -9.18 8.19
C GLY A 40 -6.86 -7.89 7.58
N ILE A 41 -5.80 -7.33 8.15
CA ILE A 41 -5.24 -6.03 7.73
C ILE A 41 -4.27 -6.11 6.53
N ALA A 42 -3.70 -7.28 6.26
CA ALA A 42 -2.68 -7.47 5.22
C ALA A 42 -3.10 -7.00 3.81
N PRO A 43 -4.35 -7.20 3.33
CA PRO A 43 -4.76 -6.74 2.01
C PRO A 43 -4.67 -5.23 1.87
N ASN A 44 -4.96 -4.48 2.94
CA ASN A 44 -4.92 -3.02 2.93
C ASN A 44 -3.49 -2.47 2.85
N ILE A 45 -2.57 -3.05 3.62
CA ILE A 45 -1.13 -2.73 3.52
C ILE A 45 -0.61 -3.06 2.11
N ALA A 46 -0.95 -4.26 1.63
CA ALA A 46 -0.48 -4.77 0.36
C ALA A 46 -1.02 -3.97 -0.83
N ALA A 47 -2.31 -3.63 -0.82
CA ALA A 47 -2.95 -2.79 -1.82
C ALA A 47 -2.38 -1.36 -1.82
N ALA A 48 -2.14 -0.77 -0.64
CA ALA A 48 -1.56 0.56 -0.55
C ALA A 48 -0.19 0.65 -1.23
N TRP A 49 0.71 -0.31 -0.95
CA TRP A 49 2.02 -0.37 -1.59
C TRP A 49 1.94 -0.66 -3.09
N LEU A 50 1.07 -1.60 -3.49
CA LEU A 50 0.88 -1.95 -4.88
C LEU A 50 0.37 -0.75 -5.69
N PHE A 51 -0.70 -0.09 -5.25
CA PHE A 51 -1.28 1.04 -5.98
C PHE A 51 -0.35 2.25 -6.02
N ALA A 52 0.34 2.57 -4.91
CA ALA A 52 1.30 3.66 -4.90
C ALA A 52 2.44 3.42 -5.90
N PHE A 53 2.96 2.19 -5.97
CA PHE A 53 3.96 1.80 -6.95
C PHE A 53 3.43 1.81 -8.40
N LEU A 54 2.21 1.32 -8.63
CA LEU A 54 1.60 1.37 -9.97
C LEU A 54 1.45 2.80 -10.47
N MET A 55 1.07 3.74 -9.60
CA MET A 55 0.99 5.15 -9.97
C MET A 55 2.37 5.74 -10.32
N GLU A 56 3.43 5.36 -9.60
CA GLU A 56 4.80 5.74 -9.94
C GLU A 56 5.19 5.22 -11.35
N ILE A 57 4.84 3.97 -11.67
CA ILE A 57 5.04 3.41 -13.02
C ILE A 57 4.22 4.16 -14.06
N ILE A 58 2.94 4.44 -13.81
CA ILE A 58 2.06 5.15 -14.76
C ILE A 58 2.63 6.53 -15.08
N TYR A 59 3.09 7.27 -14.07
CA TYR A 59 3.70 8.59 -14.28
C TYR A 59 4.97 8.50 -15.13
N SER A 60 5.86 7.56 -14.81
CA SER A 60 7.16 7.46 -15.46
C SER A 60 7.10 6.81 -16.85
N ALA A 61 6.38 5.70 -17.00
CA ALA A 61 6.32 4.91 -18.22
C ALA A 61 5.27 5.41 -19.22
N LEU A 62 4.06 5.75 -18.76
CA LEU A 62 2.95 6.15 -19.65
C LEU A 62 2.93 7.65 -19.89
N LEU A 63 3.00 8.45 -18.82
CA LEU A 63 2.93 9.91 -18.93
C LEU A 63 4.29 10.56 -19.24
N LYS A 64 5.39 9.79 -19.16
CA LYS A 64 6.78 10.28 -19.33
C LYS A 64 7.09 11.49 -18.43
N ARG A 65 6.48 11.53 -17.24
CA ARG A 65 6.65 12.59 -16.23
C ARG A 65 7.48 12.07 -15.07
N LYS A 66 8.32 12.93 -14.51
CA LYS A 66 9.02 12.62 -13.25
C LYS A 66 8.00 12.61 -12.12
N PHE A 67 7.87 11.48 -11.43
CA PHE A 67 7.06 11.36 -10.22
C PHE A 67 7.77 12.10 -9.08
N LYS A 68 7.13 13.12 -8.52
CA LYS A 68 7.70 13.99 -7.48
C LYS A 68 7.05 13.72 -6.13
N ILE A 69 7.65 14.24 -5.06
CA ILE A 69 7.11 14.11 -3.70
C ILE A 69 5.68 14.64 -3.56
N LYS A 70 5.34 15.71 -4.29
CA LYS A 70 3.97 16.26 -4.32
C LYS A 70 2.97 15.26 -4.91
N ASP A 71 3.38 14.56 -5.97
CA ASP A 71 2.56 13.53 -6.61
C ASP A 71 2.41 12.31 -5.69
N ALA A 72 3.50 11.88 -5.05
CA ALA A 72 3.48 10.81 -4.07
C ALA A 72 2.52 11.12 -2.90
N LEU A 73 2.55 12.34 -2.36
CA LEU A 73 1.63 12.79 -1.31
C LEU A 73 0.18 12.79 -1.79
N ALA A 74 -0.09 13.34 -2.98
CA ALA A 74 -1.43 13.38 -3.55
C ALA A 74 -1.99 11.97 -3.76
N ILE A 75 -1.20 11.06 -4.35
CA ILE A 75 -1.58 9.67 -4.56
C ILE A 75 -1.81 8.94 -3.23
N SER A 76 -0.92 9.10 -2.25
CA SER A 76 -1.13 8.50 -0.92
C SER A 76 -2.43 8.99 -0.29
N MET A 77 -2.73 10.30 -0.37
CA MET A 77 -3.99 10.83 0.15
C MET A 77 -5.19 10.24 -0.60
N THR A 78 -5.11 10.13 -1.93
CA THR A 78 -6.17 9.49 -2.73
C THR A 78 -6.37 8.02 -2.35
N ILE A 79 -5.29 7.24 -2.18
CA ILE A 79 -5.38 5.83 -1.78
C ILE A 79 -6.03 5.71 -0.39
N TRP A 80 -5.64 6.57 0.55
CA TRP A 80 -6.23 6.58 1.88
C TRP A 80 -7.72 6.92 1.86
N LEU A 81 -8.13 7.93 1.08
CA LEU A 81 -9.55 8.26 0.89
C LEU A 81 -10.34 7.14 0.21
N LEU A 82 -9.74 6.44 -0.75
CA LEU A 82 -10.35 5.28 -1.39
C LEU A 82 -10.51 4.10 -0.42
N SER A 83 -9.54 3.88 0.48
CA SER A 83 -9.65 2.89 1.55
C SER A 83 -10.78 3.24 2.51
N LEU A 84 -10.89 4.51 2.93
CA LEU A 84 -12.00 4.99 3.74
C LEU A 84 -13.35 4.79 3.04
N GLY A 85 -13.43 5.15 1.75
CA GLY A 85 -14.62 4.94 0.94
C GLY A 85 -14.98 3.45 0.81
N SER A 86 -13.97 2.59 0.66
CA SER A 86 -14.16 1.13 0.63
C SER A 86 -14.81 0.65 1.92
N GLU A 87 -14.28 1.02 3.09
CA GLU A 87 -14.85 0.62 4.38
C GLU A 87 -16.29 1.12 4.57
N ILE A 88 -16.58 2.37 4.17
CA ILE A 88 -17.95 2.91 4.21
C ILE A 88 -18.89 2.09 3.31
N ILE A 89 -18.43 1.67 2.13
CA ILE A 89 -19.23 0.84 1.22
C ILE A 89 -19.47 -0.55 1.84
N HIS A 90 -18.44 -1.15 2.45
CA HIS A 90 -18.55 -2.44 3.11
C HIS A 90 -19.53 -2.42 4.29
N ASP A 91 -19.51 -1.35 5.08
CA ASP A 91 -20.42 -1.12 6.22
C ASP A 91 -21.86 -0.92 5.78
N LEU A 92 -22.09 -0.03 4.82
CA LEU A 92 -23.46 0.34 4.40
C LEU A 92 -24.12 -0.68 3.48
N PHE A 93 -23.35 -1.39 2.64
CA PHE A 93 -23.90 -2.21 1.56
C PHE A 93 -23.55 -3.70 1.64
N LEU A 94 -22.52 -4.11 2.38
CA LEU A 94 -22.03 -5.48 2.40
C LEU A 94 -22.14 -6.17 3.77
N ASN A 95 -22.85 -5.56 4.73
CA ASN A 95 -23.05 -6.07 6.09
C ASN A 95 -21.74 -6.45 6.80
N SER A 96 -20.66 -5.75 6.50
CA SER A 96 -19.37 -5.93 7.15
C SER A 96 -19.08 -4.69 8.00
N PRO A 97 -18.95 -4.80 9.33
CA PRO A 97 -18.74 -3.63 10.17
C PRO A 97 -17.46 -2.88 9.76
N PHE A 98 -17.51 -1.56 9.80
CA PHE A 98 -16.36 -0.69 9.55
C PHE A 98 -15.13 -1.11 10.39
N ASP A 99 -14.01 -1.45 9.73
CA ASP A 99 -12.77 -1.84 10.42
C ASP A 99 -11.77 -0.67 10.48
N ILE A 100 -11.65 -0.06 11.65
CA ILE A 100 -10.68 1.02 11.88
C ILE A 100 -9.23 0.55 11.70
N ASN A 101 -8.94 -0.74 11.92
CA ASN A 101 -7.60 -1.27 11.76
C ASN A 101 -7.16 -1.24 10.30
N ASP A 102 -8.09 -1.40 9.36
CA ASP A 102 -7.82 -1.33 7.93
C ASP A 102 -7.43 0.08 7.49
N ILE A 103 -8.07 1.10 8.06
CA ILE A 103 -7.72 2.51 7.84
C ILE A 103 -6.35 2.84 8.43
N ILE A 104 -6.08 2.38 9.66
CA ILE A 104 -4.79 2.59 10.34
C ILE A 104 -3.68 1.88 9.57
N ALA A 105 -3.90 0.63 9.14
CA ALA A 105 -2.94 -0.16 8.40
C ALA A 105 -2.61 0.47 7.04
N THR A 106 -3.62 0.96 6.32
CA THR A 106 -3.43 1.72 5.08
C THR A 106 -2.59 2.98 5.32
N ALA A 107 -2.93 3.78 6.34
CA ALA A 107 -2.19 4.99 6.66
C ALA A 107 -0.71 4.69 6.99
N PHE A 108 -0.46 3.66 7.80
CA PHE A 108 0.89 3.24 8.17
C PHE A 108 1.69 2.76 6.94
N ALA A 109 1.07 1.97 6.07
CA ALA A 109 1.69 1.51 4.83
C ALA A 109 2.10 2.67 3.91
N LEU A 110 1.23 3.68 3.77
CA LEU A 110 1.50 4.88 2.97
C LEU A 110 2.59 5.76 3.57
N ILE A 111 2.66 5.88 4.91
CA ILE A 111 3.76 6.58 5.58
C ILE A 111 5.10 5.90 5.27
N ILE A 112 5.17 4.57 5.38
CA ILE A 112 6.37 3.79 5.02
C ILE A 112 6.75 4.03 3.56
N PHE A 113 5.78 3.98 2.65
CA PHE A 113 6.01 4.26 1.23
C PHE A 113 6.60 5.66 1.02
N LEU A 114 6.01 6.69 1.64
CA LEU A 114 6.48 8.07 1.53
C LEU A 114 7.90 8.26 2.08
N ILE A 115 8.22 7.65 3.22
CA ILE A 115 9.58 7.70 3.79
C ILE A 115 10.59 7.08 2.82
N ILE A 116 10.30 5.87 2.31
CA ILE A 116 11.19 5.18 1.36
C ILE A 116 11.32 5.96 0.06
N PHE A 117 10.22 6.51 -0.46
CA PHE A 117 10.23 7.34 -1.65
C PHE A 117 11.08 8.60 -1.46
N TYR A 118 10.91 9.30 -0.34
CA TYR A 118 11.70 10.49 -0.01
C TYR A 118 13.19 10.17 0.09
N LEU A 119 13.56 9.11 0.83
CA LEU A 119 14.97 8.69 0.98
C LEU A 119 15.60 8.26 -0.35
N ASN A 120 14.82 7.67 -1.25
CA ASN A 120 15.32 7.26 -2.57
C ASN A 120 15.47 8.43 -3.55
N ASN A 121 14.65 9.47 -3.41
CA ASN A 121 14.71 10.65 -4.27
C ASN A 121 15.61 11.77 -3.72
N LYS A 122 15.94 11.77 -2.42
CA LYS A 122 16.84 12.75 -1.81
C LYS A 122 18.29 12.59 -2.30
N ASP A 123 18.78 11.35 -2.39
CA ASP A 123 20.16 11.08 -2.78
C ASP A 123 20.47 11.45 -4.24
N LEU A 124 19.44 11.57 -5.10
CA LEU A 124 19.55 12.04 -6.47
C LEU A 124 19.76 13.56 -6.60
N ASN A 125 19.51 14.34 -5.54
CA ASN A 125 19.67 15.80 -5.56
C ASN A 125 20.99 16.29 -4.92
N THR A 126 21.79 15.40 -4.33
CA THR A 126 23.05 15.73 -3.65
C THR A 126 24.30 15.47 -4.51
N GLU A 127 24.15 14.99 -5.75
CA GLU A 127 25.24 14.76 -6.70
C GLU A 127 25.34 15.85 -7.79
N VAL A 128 25.05 17.12 -7.45
CA VAL A 128 25.27 18.28 -8.34
C VAL A 128 26.28 19.23 -7.72
#